data_AF-V4RI50-F1
#
_entry.id   AF-V4RI50-F1
#
_cell.length_a   1.000
_cell.length_b   1.000
_cell.length_c   1.000
_cell.angle_alpha   90.00
_cell.angle_beta   90.00
_cell.angle_gamma   90.00
#
_symmetry.space_group_name_H-M   'P 1'
#
loop_
_entity.id
_entity.type
_entity.pdbx_description
1 polymer ?
#
loop_
_entity_poly.entity_id
_entity_poly.type
_entity_poly.pdbx_seq_one_letter_code
_entity_poly.pdbx_strand_id
1 'polypeptide(L)'
;MGDALPVIIFSHGNGQSLYAYGPLADHWAAHGFVVIQPTHLDSRMLGLAPGDPRRPQFWRFREDDLAAILDRFDRIEGEAPMVQGRLDRSRIAVAGHSWGGQTASTLLGATHPDPDDGSVVHRKDARIKAGVLLAAPGRGGKDLNPFAARSLPFMHPDFSGMTTPTLVIAGDADKGGLTTRGPDWWRDAYDLSPSPKALFTAFGGEHALGGIPGVRGA
;
A
#
# COMPACT_ATOMS: atom_id res chain seq x y z
N MET A 1 -27.21 -3.55 -8.04
CA MET A 1 -25.83 -3.89 -8.48
C MET A 1 -25.64 -3.23 -9.84
N GLY A 2 -24.64 -2.36 -10.00
CA GLY A 2 -24.44 -1.54 -11.21
C GLY A 2 -23.35 -2.06 -12.15
N ASP A 3 -23.28 -1.51 -13.35
CA ASP A 3 -22.23 -1.77 -14.34
C ASP A 3 -21.09 -0.74 -14.23
N ALA A 4 -19.97 -1.02 -14.89
CA ALA A 4 -18.79 -0.15 -14.92
C ALA A 4 -18.37 0.31 -13.51
N LEU A 5 -18.15 -0.62 -12.60
CA LEU A 5 -17.76 -0.37 -11.21
C LEU A 5 -16.29 0.10 -11.12
N PRO A 6 -16.01 1.23 -10.45
CA PRO A 6 -14.63 1.65 -10.20
C PRO A 6 -13.92 0.63 -9.28
N VAL A 7 -12.60 0.51 -9.45
CA VAL A 7 -11.79 -0.49 -8.75
C VAL A 7 -10.88 0.19 -7.73
N ILE A 8 -10.79 -0.40 -6.53
CA ILE A 8 -9.77 -0.09 -5.53
C ILE A 8 -8.93 -1.34 -5.33
N ILE A 9 -7.63 -1.24 -5.57
CA ILE A 9 -6.66 -2.28 -5.18
C ILE A 9 -6.09 -1.87 -3.83
N PHE A 10 -6.24 -2.72 -2.81
CA PHE A 10 -5.83 -2.40 -1.43
C PHE A 10 -4.72 -3.33 -0.94
N SER A 11 -3.53 -2.77 -0.67
CA SER A 11 -2.39 -3.51 -0.11
C SER A 11 -2.33 -3.42 1.42
N HIS A 12 -2.32 -4.58 2.08
CA HIS A 12 -2.29 -4.68 3.54
C HIS A 12 -0.90 -4.38 4.13
N GLY A 13 -0.86 -4.04 5.42
CA GLY A 13 0.39 -3.85 6.17
C GLY A 13 1.22 -5.13 6.35
N ASN A 14 2.43 -4.98 6.89
CA ASN A 14 3.41 -6.07 7.07
C ASN A 14 2.82 -7.28 7.82
N GLY A 15 2.87 -8.45 7.18
CA GLY A 15 2.42 -9.73 7.71
C GLY A 15 0.92 -9.86 7.99
N GLN A 16 0.10 -8.92 7.51
CA GLN A 16 -1.37 -9.02 7.48
C GLN A 16 -1.82 -9.84 6.25
N SER A 17 -3.12 -9.89 5.97
CA SER A 17 -3.68 -10.64 4.84
C SER A 17 -4.92 -9.95 4.24
N LEU A 18 -5.54 -10.59 3.25
CA LEU A 18 -6.82 -10.16 2.66
C LEU A 18 -7.97 -10.03 3.68
N TYR A 19 -7.87 -10.66 4.85
CA TYR A 19 -8.90 -10.62 5.89
C TYR A 19 -8.76 -9.44 6.85
N ALA A 20 -7.62 -8.75 6.82
CA ALA A 20 -7.47 -7.49 7.50
C ALA A 20 -8.23 -6.38 6.74
N TYR A 21 -8.54 -5.28 7.43
CA TYR A 21 -9.19 -4.09 6.85
C TYR A 21 -10.63 -4.33 6.34
N GLY A 22 -11.28 -5.42 6.76
CA GLY A 22 -12.66 -5.75 6.39
C GLY A 22 -13.63 -4.57 6.48
N PRO A 23 -13.72 -3.83 7.62
CA PRO A 23 -14.60 -2.68 7.71
C PRO A 23 -14.36 -1.58 6.66
N LEU A 24 -13.10 -1.36 6.26
CA LEU A 24 -12.74 -0.39 5.23
C LEU A 24 -13.13 -0.89 3.83
N ALA A 25 -12.83 -2.15 3.54
CA ALA A 25 -13.18 -2.78 2.27
C ALA A 25 -14.71 -2.88 2.10
N ASP A 26 -15.43 -3.28 3.15
CA ASP A 26 -16.89 -3.34 3.18
C ASP A 26 -17.50 -1.96 2.97
N HIS A 27 -16.93 -0.92 3.60
CA HIS A 27 -17.37 0.46 3.40
C HIS A 27 -17.23 0.86 1.92
N TRP A 28 -16.06 0.68 1.30
CA TRP A 28 -15.88 0.98 -0.12
C TRP A 28 -16.80 0.15 -1.03
N ALA A 29 -16.97 -1.15 -0.74
CA ALA A 29 -17.86 -2.01 -1.51
C ALA A 29 -19.34 -1.55 -1.41
N ALA A 30 -19.79 -1.16 -0.22
CA ALA A 30 -21.12 -0.61 0.00
C ALA A 30 -21.35 0.72 -0.75
N HIS A 31 -20.28 1.46 -1.04
CA HIS A 31 -20.28 2.67 -1.84
C HIS A 31 -20.05 2.44 -3.34
N GLY A 32 -20.11 1.19 -3.81
CA GLY A 32 -20.14 0.85 -5.24
C GLY A 32 -18.78 0.61 -5.88
N PHE A 33 -17.72 0.44 -5.09
CA PHE A 33 -16.41 0.04 -5.59
C PHE A 33 -16.28 -1.49 -5.64
N VAL A 34 -15.49 -2.00 -6.59
CA VAL A 34 -14.91 -3.34 -6.47
C VAL A 34 -13.58 -3.20 -5.75
N VAL A 35 -13.44 -3.87 -4.60
CA VAL A 35 -12.22 -3.84 -3.79
C VAL A 35 -11.47 -5.15 -3.98
N ILE A 36 -10.21 -5.07 -4.41
CA ILE A 36 -9.33 -6.22 -4.62
C ILE A 36 -8.24 -6.20 -3.55
N GLN A 37 -8.23 -7.21 -2.69
CA GLN A 37 -7.28 -7.36 -1.59
C GLN A 37 -6.39 -8.60 -1.82
N PRO A 38 -5.15 -8.43 -2.34
CA PRO A 38 -4.20 -9.54 -2.38
C PRO A 38 -3.83 -10.01 -0.98
N THR A 39 -3.35 -11.25 -0.87
CA THR A 39 -2.54 -11.70 0.26
C THR A 39 -1.11 -11.85 -0.24
N HIS A 40 -0.25 -10.93 0.18
CA HIS A 40 1.15 -10.92 -0.21
C HIS A 40 1.94 -12.04 0.49
N LEU A 41 3.06 -12.45 -0.10
CA LEU A 41 3.88 -13.57 0.40
C LEU A 41 4.40 -13.39 1.84
N ASP A 42 4.53 -12.16 2.33
CA ASP A 42 4.94 -11.90 3.72
C ASP A 42 3.81 -12.13 4.75
N SER A 43 2.58 -12.38 4.30
CA SER A 43 1.44 -12.66 5.15
C SER A 43 1.70 -13.84 6.07
N ARG A 44 1.42 -13.66 7.38
CA ARG A 44 1.54 -14.72 8.38
C ARG A 44 0.56 -15.87 8.10
N MET A 45 -0.57 -15.59 7.45
CA MET A 45 -1.57 -16.59 7.07
C MET A 45 -1.01 -17.66 6.12
N LEU A 46 -0.02 -17.30 5.29
CA LEU A 46 0.60 -18.24 4.35
C LEU A 46 1.61 -19.18 5.02
N GLY A 47 1.99 -18.92 6.27
CA GLY A 47 2.82 -19.84 7.06
C GLY A 47 4.22 -20.12 6.48
N LEU A 48 4.79 -19.19 5.70
CA LEU A 48 6.11 -19.41 5.09
C LEU A 48 7.20 -19.59 6.14
N ALA A 49 8.06 -20.59 5.93
CA ALA A 49 9.15 -20.92 6.84
C ALA A 49 10.06 -19.71 7.10
N PRO A 50 10.65 -19.57 8.31
CA PRO A 50 11.58 -18.49 8.62
C PRO A 50 12.77 -18.39 7.67
N GLY A 51 13.23 -19.52 7.10
CA GLY A 51 14.33 -19.60 6.14
C GLY A 51 13.90 -19.61 4.67
N ASP A 52 12.66 -19.24 4.35
CA ASP A 52 12.21 -19.18 2.95
C ASP A 52 13.10 -18.21 2.13
N PRO A 53 13.74 -18.66 1.04
CA PRO A 53 14.70 -17.86 0.30
C PRO A 53 14.06 -16.64 -0.39
N ARG A 54 12.73 -16.58 -0.49
CA ARG A 54 12.00 -15.44 -1.08
C ARG A 54 11.85 -14.26 -0.11
N ARG A 55 12.07 -14.46 1.20
CA ARG A 55 11.89 -13.42 2.23
C ARG A 55 12.61 -12.09 1.94
N PRO A 56 13.89 -12.08 1.51
CA PRO A 56 14.57 -10.83 1.16
C PRO A 56 13.89 -10.06 0.02
N GLN A 57 13.12 -10.76 -0.83
CA GLN A 57 12.47 -10.24 -2.02
C GLN A 57 10.98 -9.94 -1.83
N PHE A 58 10.44 -10.03 -0.60
CA PHE A 58 9.01 -9.77 -0.35
C PHE A 58 8.55 -8.38 -0.81
N TRP A 59 9.43 -7.38 -0.78
CA TRP A 59 9.13 -6.06 -1.33
C TRP A 59 8.81 -6.13 -2.84
N ARG A 60 9.61 -6.91 -3.59
CA ARG A 60 9.45 -7.08 -5.04
C ARG A 60 8.17 -7.84 -5.35
N PHE A 61 7.91 -8.92 -4.62
CA PHE A 61 6.68 -9.70 -4.77
C PHE A 61 5.43 -8.87 -4.46
N ARG A 62 5.47 -8.00 -3.44
CA ARG A 62 4.35 -7.09 -3.14
C ARG A 62 4.01 -6.17 -4.31
N GLU A 63 5.02 -5.59 -4.95
CA GLU A 63 4.84 -4.72 -6.13
C GLU A 63 4.36 -5.50 -7.36
N ASP A 64 4.97 -6.67 -7.60
CA ASP A 64 4.60 -7.56 -8.69
C ASP A 64 3.17 -8.08 -8.54
N ASP A 65 2.69 -8.32 -7.30
CA ASP A 65 1.30 -8.70 -7.01
C ASP A 65 0.32 -7.60 -7.47
N LEU A 66 0.62 -6.32 -7.19
CA LEU A 66 -0.25 -5.22 -7.62
C LEU A 66 -0.23 -5.04 -9.14
N ALA A 67 0.93 -5.17 -9.77
CA ALA A 67 1.06 -5.15 -11.22
C ALA A 67 0.28 -6.31 -11.87
N ALA A 68 0.40 -7.52 -11.31
CA ALA A 68 -0.29 -8.70 -11.80
C ALA A 68 -1.82 -8.55 -11.72
N ILE A 69 -2.35 -7.93 -10.66
CA ILE A 69 -3.79 -7.60 -10.58
C ILE A 69 -4.23 -6.73 -11.76
N LEU A 70 -3.48 -5.66 -12.03
CA LEU A 70 -3.78 -4.74 -13.13
C LEU A 70 -3.71 -5.42 -14.51
N ASP A 71 -2.78 -6.36 -14.69
CA ASP A 71 -2.57 -7.09 -15.95
C ASP A 71 -3.58 -8.22 -16.15
N ARG A 72 -4.25 -8.68 -15.10
CA ARG A 72 -5.03 -9.93 -15.10
C ARG A 72 -6.48 -9.74 -14.66
N PHE A 73 -7.08 -8.58 -14.91
CA PHE A 73 -8.51 -8.35 -14.65
C PHE A 73 -9.41 -9.40 -15.32
N ASP A 74 -9.11 -9.84 -16.54
CA ASP A 74 -9.90 -10.89 -17.21
C ASP A 74 -9.93 -12.19 -16.40
N ARG A 75 -8.80 -12.54 -15.76
CA ARG A 75 -8.72 -13.71 -14.88
C ARG A 75 -9.54 -13.50 -13.61
N ILE A 76 -9.42 -12.32 -12.99
CA ILE A 76 -10.17 -11.96 -11.78
C ILE A 76 -11.68 -12.02 -12.05
N GLU A 77 -12.13 -11.46 -13.17
CA GLU A 77 -13.54 -11.50 -13.59
C GLU A 77 -14.01 -12.92 -13.91
N GLY A 78 -13.14 -13.77 -14.48
CA GLY A 78 -13.44 -15.18 -14.71
C GLY A 78 -13.54 -16.01 -13.43
N GLU A 79 -12.82 -15.63 -12.37
CA GLU A 79 -12.85 -16.31 -11.06
C GLU A 79 -13.93 -15.72 -10.11
N ALA A 80 -14.45 -14.52 -10.41
CA ALA A 80 -15.47 -13.83 -9.60
C ALA A 80 -16.71 -13.45 -10.45
N PRO A 81 -17.67 -14.39 -10.67
CA PRO A 81 -18.84 -14.17 -11.52
C PRO A 81 -19.66 -12.93 -11.16
N MET A 82 -19.67 -12.53 -9.89
CA MET A 82 -20.37 -11.35 -9.40
C MET A 82 -19.87 -10.02 -9.99
N VAL A 83 -18.63 -9.95 -10.47
CA VAL A 83 -18.05 -8.74 -11.09
C VAL A 83 -17.73 -8.93 -12.58
N GLN A 84 -18.07 -10.08 -13.16
CA GLN A 84 -17.73 -10.40 -14.54
C GLN A 84 -18.34 -9.41 -15.54
N GLY A 85 -17.50 -8.76 -16.33
CA GLY A 85 -17.89 -7.75 -17.32
C GLY A 85 -18.31 -6.42 -16.70
N ARG A 86 -18.08 -6.23 -15.39
CA ARG A 86 -18.61 -5.09 -14.63
C ARG A 86 -17.52 -4.15 -14.14
N LEU A 87 -16.23 -4.43 -14.36
CA LEU A 87 -15.14 -3.55 -13.93
C LEU A 87 -14.94 -2.37 -14.89
N ASP A 88 -14.87 -1.16 -14.36
CA ASP A 88 -14.42 0.03 -15.10
C ASP A 88 -12.91 0.20 -14.95
N ARG A 89 -12.17 -0.36 -15.91
CA ARG A 89 -10.69 -0.31 -15.95
C ARG A 89 -10.13 1.09 -16.24
N SER A 90 -10.98 2.07 -16.55
CA SER A 90 -10.56 3.49 -16.66
C SER A 90 -10.56 4.21 -15.32
N ARG A 91 -11.22 3.65 -14.30
CA ARG A 91 -11.37 4.22 -12.94
C ARG A 91 -10.79 3.28 -11.89
N ILE A 92 -9.46 3.26 -11.82
CA ILE A 92 -8.71 2.44 -10.87
C ILE A 92 -7.99 3.33 -9.86
N ALA A 93 -8.16 3.05 -8.58
CA ALA A 93 -7.37 3.62 -7.50
C ALA A 93 -6.55 2.53 -6.81
N VAL A 94 -5.42 2.93 -6.22
CA VAL A 94 -4.63 2.07 -5.34
C VAL A 94 -4.62 2.65 -3.93
N ALA A 95 -4.70 1.80 -2.93
CA ALA A 95 -4.63 2.18 -1.54
C ALA A 95 -3.78 1.20 -0.75
N GLY A 96 -3.26 1.63 0.38
CA GLY A 96 -2.56 0.71 1.27
C GLY A 96 -2.17 1.31 2.60
N HIS A 97 -1.93 0.43 3.57
CA HIS A 97 -1.57 0.80 4.93
C HIS A 97 -0.16 0.35 5.30
N SER A 98 0.62 1.20 5.96
CA SER A 98 1.98 0.87 6.42
C SER A 98 2.84 0.41 5.25
N TRP A 99 3.46 -0.79 5.30
CA TRP A 99 4.18 -1.34 4.15
C TRP A 99 3.31 -1.42 2.88
N GLY A 100 2.02 -1.74 3.00
CA GLY A 100 1.11 -1.68 1.86
C GLY A 100 0.93 -0.27 1.29
N GLY A 101 1.06 0.77 2.13
CA GLY A 101 1.10 2.16 1.68
C GLY A 101 2.37 2.47 0.87
N GLN A 102 3.53 1.97 1.30
CA GLN A 102 4.75 2.07 0.49
C GLN A 102 4.59 1.32 -0.84
N THR A 103 4.08 0.08 -0.83
CA THR A 103 3.83 -0.70 -2.06
C THR A 103 2.85 0.02 -2.99
N ALA A 104 1.75 0.57 -2.47
CA ALA A 104 0.80 1.35 -3.26
C ALA A 104 1.44 2.61 -3.86
N SER A 105 2.34 3.28 -3.12
CA SER A 105 2.98 4.51 -3.57
C SER A 105 3.87 4.33 -4.81
N THR A 106 4.40 3.12 -5.04
CA THR A 106 5.26 2.88 -6.22
C THR A 106 4.47 3.00 -7.53
N LEU A 107 3.20 2.55 -7.55
CA LEU A 107 2.30 2.73 -8.67
C LEU A 107 1.87 4.20 -8.87
N LEU A 108 1.94 5.02 -7.81
CA LEU A 108 1.65 6.46 -7.84
C LEU A 108 2.86 7.30 -8.31
N GLY A 109 4.03 6.67 -8.45
CA GLY A 109 5.27 7.28 -8.92
C GLY A 109 6.35 7.48 -7.87
N ALA A 110 6.16 6.99 -6.64
CA ALA A 110 7.28 6.86 -5.72
C ALA A 110 8.29 5.83 -6.26
N THR A 111 9.57 6.05 -5.99
CA THR A 111 10.66 5.13 -6.33
C THR A 111 11.37 4.68 -5.06
N HIS A 112 12.22 3.66 -5.16
CA HIS A 112 13.16 3.31 -4.10
C HIS A 112 14.35 2.56 -4.72
N PRO A 113 15.52 2.48 -4.05
CA PRO A 113 16.60 1.64 -4.53
C PRO A 113 16.25 0.16 -4.41
N ASP A 114 16.64 -0.63 -5.40
CA ASP A 114 16.68 -2.08 -5.33
C ASP A 114 17.78 -2.48 -4.32
N PRO A 115 17.47 -3.25 -3.27
CA PRO A 115 18.46 -3.65 -2.27
C PRO A 115 19.60 -4.51 -2.82
N ASP A 116 19.41 -5.19 -3.95
CA ASP A 116 20.38 -6.14 -4.48
C ASP A 116 21.50 -5.44 -5.27
N ASP A 117 21.16 -4.41 -6.06
CA ASP A 117 22.10 -3.75 -6.98
C ASP A 117 22.13 -2.21 -6.88
N GLY A 118 21.24 -1.61 -6.08
CA GLY A 118 21.14 -0.17 -5.90
C GLY A 118 20.49 0.58 -7.06
N SER A 119 20.01 -0.11 -8.09
CA SER A 119 19.26 0.50 -9.20
C SER A 119 17.95 1.10 -8.72
N VAL A 120 17.42 2.09 -9.43
CA VAL A 120 16.15 2.72 -9.04
C VAL A 120 14.99 1.87 -9.52
N VAL A 121 14.20 1.37 -8.57
CA VAL A 121 12.91 0.72 -8.85
C VAL A 121 11.86 1.79 -9.11
N HIS A 122 11.20 1.69 -10.26
CA HIS A 122 10.13 2.60 -10.68
C HIS A 122 8.96 1.79 -11.27
N ARG A 123 7.79 1.89 -10.64
CA ARG A 123 6.59 1.10 -10.98
C ARG A 123 5.37 1.94 -11.32
N LYS A 124 5.55 3.23 -11.61
CA LYS A 124 4.41 4.12 -11.93
C LYS A 124 3.55 3.51 -13.03
N ASP A 125 2.25 3.41 -12.78
CA ASP A 125 1.32 2.82 -13.72
C ASP A 125 0.24 3.82 -14.12
N ALA A 126 0.15 4.11 -15.42
CA ALA A 126 -0.78 5.10 -15.97
C ALA A 126 -2.26 4.69 -15.84
N ARG A 127 -2.55 3.41 -15.55
CA ARG A 127 -3.91 2.91 -15.28
C ARG A 127 -4.45 3.42 -13.94
N ILE A 128 -3.57 3.66 -12.95
CA ILE A 128 -3.96 4.19 -11.64
C ILE A 128 -4.27 5.69 -11.76
N LYS A 129 -5.45 6.09 -11.29
CA LYS A 129 -5.97 7.46 -11.38
C LYS A 129 -5.95 8.21 -10.06
N ALA A 130 -5.93 7.50 -8.93
CA ALA A 130 -5.88 8.09 -7.61
C ALA A 130 -5.23 7.14 -6.58
N GLY A 131 -4.71 7.72 -5.50
CA GLY A 131 -4.07 7.02 -4.40
C GLY A 131 -4.67 7.33 -3.03
N VAL A 132 -4.68 6.37 -2.12
CA VAL A 132 -4.89 6.60 -0.68
C VAL A 132 -3.79 5.91 0.13
N LEU A 133 -2.96 6.69 0.82
CA LEU A 133 -1.83 6.18 1.61
C LEU A 133 -2.12 6.34 3.10
N LEU A 134 -2.26 5.23 3.82
CA LEU A 134 -2.57 5.20 5.25
C LEU A 134 -1.30 4.87 6.06
N ALA A 135 -0.80 5.82 6.85
CA ALA A 135 0.44 5.66 7.62
C ALA A 135 1.59 5.06 6.78
N ALA A 136 1.81 5.60 5.59
CA ALA A 136 2.85 5.12 4.68
C ALA A 136 4.24 5.48 5.21
N PRO A 137 5.22 4.54 5.21
CA PRO A 137 6.60 4.81 5.57
C PRO A 137 7.16 6.06 4.87
N GLY A 138 7.80 6.94 5.64
CA GLY A 138 8.49 8.11 5.11
C GLY A 138 9.87 7.78 4.54
N ARG A 139 10.66 8.82 4.24
CA ARG A 139 12.00 8.64 3.65
C ARG A 139 12.91 7.79 4.53
N GLY A 140 13.76 7.01 3.88
CA GLY A 140 14.73 6.15 4.56
C GLY A 140 15.97 6.88 5.08
N GLY A 141 17.06 6.15 5.30
CA GLY A 141 18.36 6.72 5.68
C GLY A 141 18.43 7.09 7.16
N LYS A 142 18.87 8.32 7.48
CA LYS A 142 19.03 8.79 8.87
C LYS A 142 17.71 8.81 9.67
N ASP A 143 16.59 8.79 8.96
CA ASP A 143 15.25 8.85 9.52
C ASP A 143 14.74 7.47 9.94
N LEU A 144 15.38 6.38 9.49
CA LEU A 144 15.12 5.02 9.98
C LEU A 144 15.89 4.76 11.27
N ASN A 145 15.29 3.98 12.16
CA ASN A 145 16.07 3.43 13.26
C ASN A 145 17.01 2.30 12.78
N PRO A 146 18.04 1.94 13.58
CA PRO A 146 19.03 0.95 13.15
C PRO A 146 18.48 -0.44 12.83
N PHE A 147 17.36 -0.84 13.45
CA PHE A 147 16.73 -2.12 13.15
C PHE A 147 16.06 -2.08 11.78
N ALA A 148 15.22 -1.07 11.51
CA ALA A 148 14.55 -0.91 10.24
C ALA A 148 15.55 -0.76 9.07
N ALA A 149 16.61 0.04 9.25
CA ALA A 149 17.64 0.22 8.24
C ALA A 149 18.36 -1.09 7.85
N ARG A 150 18.49 -2.05 8.79
CA ARG A 150 19.10 -3.36 8.52
C ARG A 150 18.10 -4.39 8.00
N SER A 151 16.87 -4.37 8.50
CA SER A 151 15.88 -5.41 8.23
C SER A 151 15.00 -5.11 7.02
N LEU A 152 14.93 -3.85 6.58
CA LEU A 152 14.05 -3.39 5.51
C LEU A 152 14.85 -2.52 4.52
N PRO A 153 15.86 -3.07 3.83
CA PRO A 153 16.77 -2.29 2.97
C PRO A 153 16.08 -1.66 1.74
N PHE A 154 14.85 -2.04 1.44
CA PHE A 154 13.99 -1.44 0.41
C PHE A 154 13.18 -0.24 0.93
N MET A 155 13.16 0.04 2.24
CA MET A 155 12.32 1.07 2.88
C MET A 155 12.95 2.46 2.77
N HIS A 156 13.26 2.85 1.55
CA HIS A 156 13.85 4.15 1.19
C HIS A 156 13.01 4.80 0.09
N PRO A 157 11.71 5.07 0.32
CA PRO A 157 10.88 5.67 -0.71
C PRO A 157 11.36 7.09 -1.03
N ASP A 158 11.44 7.43 -2.31
CA ASP A 158 11.51 8.79 -2.81
C ASP A 158 10.19 9.16 -3.49
N PHE A 159 9.52 10.18 -2.93
CA PHE A 159 8.22 10.65 -3.39
C PHE A 159 8.32 11.73 -4.47
N SER A 160 9.53 12.12 -4.89
CA SER A 160 9.74 13.19 -5.87
C SER A 160 9.06 12.93 -7.23
N GLY A 161 8.89 11.66 -7.62
CA GLY A 161 8.16 11.24 -8.82
C GLY A 161 6.65 10.99 -8.62
N MET A 162 6.17 11.05 -7.37
CA MET A 162 4.79 10.71 -7.02
C MET A 162 3.84 11.82 -7.49
N THR A 163 3.23 11.61 -8.66
CA THR A 163 2.52 12.63 -9.43
C THR A 163 1.03 12.32 -9.60
N THR A 164 0.59 11.11 -9.28
CA THR A 164 -0.83 10.71 -9.30
C THR A 164 -1.58 11.29 -8.09
N PRO A 165 -2.79 11.87 -8.27
CA PRO A 165 -3.54 12.49 -7.17
C PRO A 165 -3.69 11.57 -5.97
N THR A 166 -3.32 12.04 -4.78
CA THR A 166 -3.20 11.16 -3.61
C THR A 166 -3.72 11.82 -2.33
N LEU A 167 -4.56 11.09 -1.59
CA LEU A 167 -4.87 11.38 -0.20
C LEU A 167 -3.85 10.67 0.70
N VAL A 168 -3.16 11.42 1.54
CA VAL A 168 -2.24 10.90 2.56
C VAL A 168 -2.92 11.03 3.91
N ILE A 169 -2.94 9.94 4.68
CA ILE A 169 -3.55 9.85 6.00
C ILE A 169 -2.46 9.50 7.00
N ALA A 170 -2.24 10.37 7.98
CA ALA A 170 -1.22 10.19 9.01
C ALA A 170 -1.83 10.37 10.41
N GLY A 171 -1.36 9.58 11.38
CA GLY A 171 -1.70 9.75 12.78
C GLY A 171 -0.66 10.63 13.47
N ASP A 172 -1.09 11.66 14.19
CA ASP A 172 -0.17 12.58 14.90
C ASP A 172 0.40 11.98 16.20
N ALA A 173 -0.10 10.83 16.64
CA ALA A 173 0.42 10.04 17.75
C ALA A 173 1.16 8.79 17.27
N ASP A 174 1.35 8.60 15.95
CA ASP A 174 2.08 7.44 15.41
C ASP A 174 3.59 7.55 15.65
N LYS A 175 4.02 7.04 16.81
CA LYS A 175 5.44 6.91 17.19
C LYS A 175 6.09 5.64 16.61
N GLY A 176 5.53 5.06 15.54
CA GLY A 176 5.80 3.71 15.09
C GLY A 176 7.28 3.33 15.01
N GLY A 177 7.56 2.05 15.27
CA GLY A 177 8.89 1.53 15.56
C GLY A 177 9.84 1.40 14.37
N LEU A 178 9.67 2.19 13.31
CA LEU A 178 10.54 2.18 12.12
C LEU A 178 11.45 3.42 12.03
N THR A 179 11.07 4.52 12.68
CA THR A 179 11.71 5.83 12.50
C THR A 179 12.28 6.41 13.79
N THR A 180 13.25 7.31 13.65
CA THR A 180 13.76 8.18 14.72
C THR A 180 13.08 9.55 14.77
N ARG A 181 12.31 9.92 13.73
CA ARG A 181 11.66 11.24 13.59
C ARG A 181 10.31 11.36 14.29
N GLY A 182 9.68 10.25 14.66
CA GLY A 182 8.34 10.25 15.25
C GLY A 182 7.23 10.56 14.25
N PRO A 183 6.06 11.06 14.70
CA PRO A 183 4.84 11.14 13.90
C PRO A 183 4.93 11.92 12.58
N ASP A 184 5.79 12.95 12.51
CA ASP A 184 5.96 13.73 11.27
C ASP A 184 6.51 12.91 10.10
N TRP A 185 7.20 11.80 10.37
CA TRP A 185 7.75 10.93 9.32
C TRP A 185 6.66 10.33 8.42
N TRP A 186 5.48 10.04 8.97
CA TRP A 186 4.36 9.45 8.22
C TRP A 186 3.68 10.43 7.26
N ARG A 187 4.04 11.72 7.33
CA ARG A 187 3.55 12.77 6.44
C ARG A 187 4.44 12.96 5.21
N ASP A 188 5.60 12.33 5.16
CA ASP A 188 6.62 12.54 4.12
C ASP A 188 6.05 12.37 2.69
N ALA A 189 5.16 11.41 2.46
CA ALA A 189 4.51 11.25 1.15
C ALA A 189 3.72 12.49 0.72
N TYR A 190 3.10 13.20 1.66
CA TYR A 190 2.46 14.49 1.42
C TYR A 190 3.50 15.60 1.29
N ASP A 191 4.43 15.74 2.23
CA ASP A 191 5.34 16.88 2.24
C ASP A 191 6.29 16.89 1.02
N LEU A 192 6.63 15.71 0.47
CA LEU A 192 7.70 15.54 -0.51
C LEU A 192 7.24 15.27 -1.95
N SER A 193 5.95 14.98 -2.18
CA SER A 193 5.43 14.72 -3.53
C SER A 193 5.00 15.98 -4.29
N PRO A 194 5.12 16.03 -5.62
CA PRO A 194 4.66 17.18 -6.42
C PRO A 194 3.17 17.14 -6.83
N SER A 195 2.47 16.01 -6.67
CA SER A 195 1.09 15.81 -7.14
C SER A 195 0.05 16.71 -6.46
N PRO A 196 -1.15 16.94 -7.06
CA PRO A 196 -2.34 17.26 -6.29
C PRO A 196 -2.52 16.29 -5.12
N LYS A 197 -2.36 16.80 -3.91
CA LYS A 197 -2.27 16.00 -2.69
C LYS A 197 -3.10 16.63 -1.59
N ALA A 198 -3.73 15.78 -0.80
CA ALA A 198 -4.43 16.17 0.41
C ALA A 198 -3.83 15.42 1.60
N LEU A 199 -3.77 16.07 2.75
CA LEU A 199 -3.40 15.47 4.02
C LEU A 199 -4.63 15.39 4.91
N PHE A 200 -4.90 14.22 5.46
CA PHE A 200 -5.79 14.06 6.61
C PHE A 200 -4.96 13.63 7.81
N THR A 201 -4.98 14.44 8.86
CA THR A 201 -4.36 14.09 10.13
C THR A 201 -5.40 13.50 11.07
N ALA A 202 -5.23 12.24 11.45
CA ALA A 202 -5.99 11.63 12.52
C ALA A 202 -5.41 12.09 13.86
N PHE A 203 -6.02 13.12 14.47
CA PHE A 203 -5.61 13.62 15.78
C PHE A 203 -5.82 12.56 16.88
N GLY A 204 -4.80 12.34 17.70
CA GLY A 204 -4.71 11.21 18.63
C GLY A 204 -4.52 9.84 17.94
N GLY A 205 -4.41 9.81 16.62
CA GLY A 205 -4.28 8.58 15.84
C GLY A 205 -2.87 8.01 15.94
N GLU A 206 -2.78 6.73 16.30
CA GLU A 206 -1.53 5.96 16.25
C GLU A 206 -1.37 5.26 14.88
N HIS A 207 -0.45 4.30 14.78
CA HIS A 207 -0.19 3.57 13.53
C HIS A 207 -1.43 2.93 12.91
N ALA A 208 -2.34 2.40 13.72
CA ALA A 208 -3.58 1.80 13.24
C ALA A 208 -4.68 2.82 12.91
N LEU A 209 -4.43 4.13 13.04
CA LEU A 209 -5.34 5.21 12.68
C LEU A 209 -6.76 5.05 13.28
N GLY A 210 -6.84 4.68 14.56
CA GLY A 210 -8.11 4.43 15.24
C GLY A 210 -8.74 3.06 14.97
N GLY A 211 -7.96 2.08 14.49
CA GLY A 211 -8.40 0.70 14.31
C GLY A 211 -8.77 0.33 12.87
N ILE A 212 -8.22 1.04 11.87
CA ILE A 212 -8.49 0.79 10.45
C ILE A 212 -8.24 -0.67 9.99
N PRO A 213 -7.29 -1.45 10.56
CA PRO A 213 -7.15 -2.86 10.21
C PRO A 213 -8.32 -3.74 10.67
N GLY A 214 -9.19 -3.25 11.56
CA GLY A 214 -10.27 -4.02 12.17
C GLY A 214 -9.80 -4.96 13.29
N VAL A 215 -10.77 -5.66 13.90
CA VAL A 215 -10.58 -6.54 15.09
C VAL A 215 -10.20 -8.00 14.76
N ARG A 216 -10.01 -8.37 13.50
CA ARG A 216 -9.67 -9.75 13.11
C ARG A 216 -8.30 -9.83 12.46
N GLY A 217 -7.28 -9.90 13.30
CA GLY A 217 -5.98 -10.48 12.98
C GLY A 217 -5.79 -11.70 13.87
N ALA A 218 -6.17 -12.88 13.37
CA ALA A 218 -5.87 -14.16 14.00
C ALA A 218 -5.03 -14.98 13.02
#